data_AF-A0A7X6ZUX5-F1
#
_entry.id   AF-A0A7X6ZUX5-F1
#
_cell.length_a   1.000
_cell.length_b   1.000
_cell.length_c   1.000
_cell.angle_alpha   90.00
_cell.angle_beta   90.00
_cell.angle_gamma   90.00
#
_symmetry.space_group_name_H-M   'P 1'
#
loop_
_entity.id
_entity.type
_entity.pdbx_description
1 polymer ?
#
loop_
_entity_poly.entity_id
_entity_poly.type
_entity_poly.pdbx_seq_one_letter_code
_entity_poly.pdbx_strand_id
1 'polypeptide(L)'
;MNLETVTTAGNTTSNPLFVDAAEGNFELQSGSPAINAILAGVDIAYDFRGWPIVELPDIGAYEYGATVPAAGGMLIDASGVLLRSVEGTLLKIE
;
A
#
# COMPACT_ATOMS: atom_id res chain seq x y z
N MET A 1 6.05 4.48 41.07
CA MET A 1 5.56 4.16 39.71
C MET A 1 6.22 2.86 39.32
N ASN A 2 5.44 1.80 39.18
CA ASN A 2 5.97 0.54 38.65
C ASN A 2 6.12 0.77 37.15
N LEU A 3 7.37 0.81 36.69
CA LEU A 3 7.67 0.87 35.27
C LEU A 3 7.23 -0.47 34.69
N GLU A 4 6.05 -0.52 34.08
CA GLU A 4 5.72 -1.64 33.19
C GLU A 4 6.85 -1.74 32.19
N THR A 5 7.42 -2.93 32.08
CA THR A 5 8.48 -3.25 31.12
C THR A 5 7.95 -2.88 29.74
N VAL A 6 8.43 -1.77 29.17
CA VAL A 6 8.13 -1.42 27.77
C VAL A 6 8.77 -2.51 26.93
N THR A 7 7.99 -3.50 26.52
CA THR A 7 8.45 -4.51 25.59
C THR A 7 8.56 -3.81 24.24
N THR A 8 9.76 -3.80 23.66
CA THR A 8 9.99 -3.30 22.29
C THR A 8 9.43 -4.24 21.23
N ALA A 9 8.64 -5.24 21.63
CA ALA A 9 8.03 -6.22 20.76
C ALA A 9 7.05 -5.53 19.79
N GLY A 10 7.23 -5.77 18.50
CA GLY A 10 6.44 -5.14 17.43
C GLY A 10 6.94 -3.76 17.00
N ASN A 11 8.03 -3.23 17.58
CA ASN A 11 8.69 -2.04 17.06
C ASN A 11 9.77 -2.41 16.03
N THR A 12 10.00 -1.53 15.06
CA THR A 12 11.11 -1.62 14.10
C THR A 12 11.89 -0.30 14.07
N THR A 13 13.20 -0.40 13.90
CA THR A 13 14.10 0.76 13.70
C THR A 13 14.80 0.72 12.35
N SER A 14 14.48 -0.28 11.53
CA SER A 14 15.05 -0.44 10.20
C SER A 14 14.55 0.66 9.27
N ASN A 15 15.41 1.11 8.35
CA ASN A 15 15.03 2.10 7.35
C ASN A 15 13.91 1.53 6.45
N PRO A 16 12.74 2.18 6.36
CA PRO A 16 11.63 1.71 5.52
C PRO A 16 11.90 1.81 4.03
N LEU A 17 13.00 2.41 3.58
CA LEU A 17 13.35 2.55 2.16
C LEU A 17 12.22 3.21 1.35
N PHE A 18 11.82 4.42 1.75
CA PHE A 18 10.86 5.22 0.97
C PHE A 18 11.44 5.60 -0.40
N VAL A 19 10.58 5.74 -1.42
CA VAL A 19 10.98 6.15 -2.78
C VAL A 19 11.59 7.56 -2.76
N ASP A 20 10.91 8.54 -2.17
CA ASP A 20 11.44 9.90 -1.98
C ASP A 20 10.74 10.62 -0.83
N ALA A 21 11.19 10.35 0.40
CA ALA A 21 10.61 10.95 1.60
C ALA A 21 10.82 12.46 1.70
N ALA A 22 11.84 13.03 1.05
CA ALA A 22 12.13 14.46 1.09
C ALA A 22 11.05 15.25 0.33
N GLU A 23 10.55 14.68 -0.75
CA GLU A 23 9.48 15.24 -1.57
C GLU A 23 8.09 14.68 -1.20
N GLY A 24 7.98 13.91 -0.11
CA GLY A 24 6.72 13.40 0.41
C GLY A 24 6.20 12.12 -0.27
N ASN A 25 7.01 11.45 -1.10
CA ASN A 25 6.71 10.13 -1.61
C ASN A 25 7.14 9.04 -0.61
N PHE A 26 6.17 8.63 0.21
CA PHE A 26 6.33 7.60 1.24
C PHE A 26 5.95 6.19 0.76
N GLU A 27 5.87 5.95 -0.55
CA GLU A 27 5.79 4.59 -1.08
C GLU A 27 7.08 3.82 -0.79
N LEU A 28 6.98 2.50 -0.61
CA LEU A 28 8.11 1.64 -0.29
C LEU A 28 8.87 1.21 -1.56
N GLN A 29 10.20 1.14 -1.47
CA GLN A 29 11.02 0.49 -2.49
C GLN A 29 10.98 -1.04 -2.35
N SER A 30 11.27 -1.74 -3.44
CA SER A 30 11.48 -3.19 -3.42
C SER A 30 12.54 -3.58 -2.38
N GLY A 31 12.22 -4.57 -1.54
CA GLY A 31 13.11 -5.06 -0.47
C GLY A 31 13.07 -4.23 0.82
N SER A 32 12.11 -3.31 0.96
CA SER A 32 11.87 -2.61 2.21
C SER A 32 11.58 -3.59 3.36
N PRO A 33 12.16 -3.37 4.56
CA PRO A 33 11.84 -4.15 5.76
C PRO A 33 10.46 -3.83 6.33
N ALA A 34 9.75 -2.85 5.77
CA ALA A 34 8.38 -2.50 6.13
C ALA A 34 7.33 -3.32 5.35
N ILE A 35 7.75 -4.05 4.30
CA ILE A 35 6.84 -4.88 3.51
C ILE A 35 6.41 -6.11 4.32
N ASN A 36 5.11 -6.44 4.31
CA ASN A 36 4.52 -7.58 5.01
C ASN A 36 4.89 -7.65 6.51
N ALA A 37 5.09 -6.49 7.14
CA ALA A 37 5.72 -6.39 8.46
C ALA A 37 4.75 -6.16 9.63
N ILE A 38 3.46 -5.96 9.35
CA ILE A 38 2.42 -5.90 10.40
C ILE A 38 2.03 -7.32 10.82
N LEU A 39 1.88 -7.52 12.13
CA LEU A 39 1.43 -8.79 12.70
C LEU A 39 0.01 -9.15 12.19
N ALA A 40 -0.19 -10.43 11.89
CA ALA A 40 -1.51 -10.95 11.51
C ALA A 40 -2.59 -10.60 12.56
N GLY A 41 -3.81 -10.32 12.08
CA GLY A 41 -4.97 -10.01 12.92
C GLY A 41 -5.37 -8.53 12.98
N VAL A 42 -4.72 -7.67 12.20
CA VAL A 42 -5.20 -6.30 11.95
C VAL A 42 -6.21 -6.33 10.80
N ASP A 43 -7.40 -5.78 11.05
CA ASP A 43 -8.47 -5.66 10.05
C ASP A 43 -8.35 -4.32 9.31
N ILE A 44 -7.48 -4.29 8.30
CA ILE A 44 -7.35 -3.19 7.36
C ILE A 44 -7.48 -3.74 5.94
N ALA A 45 -8.44 -3.19 5.20
CA ALA A 45 -8.75 -3.66 3.86
C ALA A 45 -8.09 -2.83 2.76
N TYR A 46 -7.79 -1.56 3.03
CA TYR A 46 -7.26 -0.63 2.04
C TYR A 46 -6.20 0.29 2.63
N ASP A 47 -5.22 0.66 1.80
CA ASP A 47 -4.22 1.67 2.10
C ASP A 47 -4.76 3.10 1.94
N PHE A 48 -3.90 4.11 2.14
CA PHE A 48 -4.24 5.52 2.01
C PHE A 48 -4.76 5.92 0.61
N ARG A 49 -4.36 5.19 -0.45
CA ARG A 49 -4.82 5.42 -1.84
C ARG A 49 -6.17 4.75 -2.11
N GLY A 50 -6.67 3.94 -1.20
CA GLY A 50 -7.83 3.09 -1.40
C GLY A 50 -7.50 1.80 -2.17
N TRP A 51 -6.23 1.41 -2.24
CA TRP A 51 -5.80 0.16 -2.89
C TRP A 51 -5.85 -0.98 -1.87
N PRO A 52 -6.13 -2.23 -2.27
CA PRO A 52 -6.33 -3.31 -1.34
C PRO A 52 -5.00 -3.70 -0.71
N ILE A 53 -5.04 -4.05 0.58
CA ILE A 53 -3.92 -4.70 1.26
C ILE A 53 -3.66 -6.06 0.58
N VAL A 54 -2.39 -6.40 0.37
CA VAL A 54 -1.97 -7.66 -0.25
C VAL A 54 -1.18 -8.48 0.77
N GLU A 55 -1.55 -9.75 0.96
CA GLU A 55 -0.93 -10.62 1.97
C GLU A 55 -1.02 -10.07 3.41
N LEU A 56 0.11 -9.65 4.00
CA LEU A 56 0.17 -9.02 5.30
C LEU A 56 0.34 -7.52 5.10
N PRO A 57 -0.34 -6.66 5.87
CA PRO A 57 -0.17 -5.24 5.68
C PRO A 57 1.26 -4.76 5.89
N ASP A 58 1.65 -3.78 5.09
CA ASP A 58 2.92 -3.08 5.24
C ASP A 58 2.87 -2.08 6.41
N ILE A 59 4.04 -1.80 7.00
CA ILE A 59 4.17 -0.71 7.96
C ILE A 59 4.22 0.61 7.17
N GLY A 60 3.13 1.37 7.21
CA GLY A 60 3.05 2.68 6.58
C GLY A 60 1.64 3.04 6.14
N ALA A 61 1.53 4.10 5.34
CA ALA A 61 0.26 4.52 4.75
C ALA A 61 0.00 3.87 3.38
N TYR A 62 1.04 3.36 2.73
CA TYR A 62 1.03 2.86 1.37
C TYR A 62 1.40 1.38 1.36
N GLU A 63 0.63 0.58 0.64
CA GLU A 63 0.90 -0.84 0.45
C GLU A 63 1.77 -1.08 -0.81
N TYR A 64 2.87 -1.80 -0.66
CA TYR A 64 3.75 -2.18 -1.75
C TYR A 64 3.10 -3.29 -2.59
N GLY A 65 3.14 -3.15 -3.92
CA GLY A 65 2.58 -4.15 -4.83
C GLY A 65 1.05 -4.17 -4.88
N ALA A 66 0.37 -3.36 -4.08
CA ALA A 66 -1.05 -3.12 -4.24
C ALA A 66 -1.33 -2.48 -5.60
N THR A 67 -2.47 -2.85 -6.18
CA THR A 67 -2.97 -2.28 -7.44
C THR A 67 -4.41 -1.88 -7.23
N VAL A 68 -4.88 -0.87 -7.97
CA VAL A 68 -6.29 -0.45 -7.93
C VAL A 68 -7.17 -1.69 -8.09
N PRO A 69 -8.09 -2.00 -7.15
CA PRO A 69 -9.06 -3.05 -7.40
C PRO A 69 -9.83 -2.62 -8.64
N ALA A 70 -9.80 -3.42 -9.71
CA ALA A 70 -10.63 -3.16 -10.87
C ALA A 70 -12.06 -2.98 -10.35
N ALA A 71 -12.55 -1.73 -10.34
CA ALA A 71 -13.70 -1.35 -9.56
C ALA A 71 -14.91 -2.07 -10.13
N GLY A 72 -15.27 -3.25 -9.60
CA GLY A 72 -16.33 -4.09 -10.15
C GLY A 72 -16.36 -4.12 -11.68
N GLY A 73 -15.27 -4.53 -12.33
CA GLY A 73 -15.21 -4.62 -13.81
C GLY A 73 -15.06 -3.29 -14.55
N MET A 74 -14.93 -2.16 -13.86
CA MET A 74 -14.61 -0.87 -14.44
C MET A 74 -13.08 -0.67 -14.45
N LEU A 75 -12.51 -0.58 -15.64
CA LEU A 75 -11.11 -0.24 -15.85
C LEU A 75 -11.04 1.28 -15.73
N ILE A 76 -10.14 1.82 -14.91
CA ILE A 76 -9.92 3.27 -14.80
C ILE A 76 -8.44 3.60 -15.02
N ASP A 77 -8.14 4.75 -15.64
CA ASP A 77 -6.77 5.24 -15.73
C ASP A 77 -6.30 5.84 -14.39
N ALA A 78 -5.00 6.15 -14.29
CA ALA A 78 -4.41 6.78 -13.12
C ALA A 78 -4.99 8.18 -12.81
N SER A 79 -5.78 8.75 -13.72
CA SER A 79 -6.52 10.01 -13.53
C SER A 79 -7.98 9.78 -13.12
N GLY A 80 -8.38 8.54 -12.87
CA GLY A 80 -9.75 8.17 -12.47
C GLY A 80 -10.75 8.13 -13.62
N VAL A 81 -10.31 8.15 -14.88
CA VAL A 81 -11.22 8.11 -16.03
C VAL A 81 -11.48 6.69 -16.48
N LEU A 82 -12.74 6.42 -16.81
CA LEU A 82 -13.19 5.11 -17.28
C LEU A 82 -12.49 4.72 -18.59
N LEU A 83 -12.05 3.47 -18.63
CA LEU A 83 -11.42 2.82 -19.78
C LEU A 83 -12.30 1.67 -20.25
N ARG A 84 -12.35 1.46 -21.57
CA ARG A 84 -12.90 0.25 -22.20
C ARG A 84 -11.78 -0.54 -22.85
N SER A 85 -11.87 -1.87 -22.83
CA SER A 85 -10.99 -2.71 -23.64
C SER A 85 -11.51 -2.79 -25.08
N VAL A 86 -10.66 -2.49 -26.05
CA VAL A 86 -10.90 -2.63 -27.50
C VAL A 86 -9.69 -3.34 -28.09
N GLU A 87 -9.91 -4.54 -28.64
CA GLU A 87 -8.86 -5.34 -29.30
C GLU A 87 -7.61 -5.56 -28.43
N GLY A 88 -7.79 -5.74 -27.12
CA GLY A 88 -6.69 -5.92 -26.17
C GLY A 88 -5.97 -4.63 -25.77
N THR A 89 -6.43 -3.47 -26.25
CA THR A 89 -5.93 -2.15 -25.87
C THR A 89 -6.95 -1.43 -24.98
N LEU A 90 -6.50 -0.76 -23.92
CA LEU A 90 -7.37 0.07 -23.10
C LEU A 90 -7.51 1.47 -23.72
N LEU A 91 -8.73 1.89 -23.99
CA LEU A 91 -9.07 3.20 -24.54
C LEU A 91 -9.93 3.99 -23.57
N LYS A 92 -9.65 5.30 -23.49
CA LYS A 92 -10.43 6.23 -22.67
C LYS A 92 -11.86 6.32 -23.18
N ILE A 93 -12.82 6.28 -22.27
CA ILE A 93 -14.20 6.63 -22.56
C ILE A 93 -14.27 8.16 -22.49
N GLU A 94 -14.55 8.79 -23.64
CA GLU A 94 -14.80 10.24 -23.75
C GLU A 94 -16.24 10.57 -23.36
#